data_AF-A0A259JSL7-F1
#
_entry.id   AF-A0A259JSL7-F1
#
_cell.length_a   1.000
_cell.length_b   1.000
_cell.length_c   1.000
_cell.angle_alpha   90.00
_cell.angle_beta   90.00
_cell.angle_gamma   90.00
#
_symmetry.space_group_name_H-M   'P 1'
#
loop_
_entity.id
_entity.type
_entity.pdbx_description
1 polymer ?
#
loop_
_entity_poly.entity_id
_entity_poly.type
_entity_poly.pdbx_seq_one_letter_code
_entity_poly.pdbx_strand_id
1 'polypeptide(L)'
;MGAATAGFFGFAAAAHAGGYVIGSSSGAGSSAGLSNLCLTLDDPSSSSATWSCQIGTASGGLGWISGVVGNSLAVQATNLGGAVGAQSIVIGTQSTSASGSSSVAIGTGATTGSISNGIALGTGATVGVAGGVALGQNSVANTAAGIDGYIPAGTTSASAIEATKSTLAAVSVGNAASGQFRQITGVAAGTADSDAANVAQVKAVTAGVADLSDRSVVYDGAVGSAKDTVTLAGTGGTTLTNVKAGAVSAASTDAVNGSQLYSTNQTVAALGSDALKWNSSLGAYDASHGSGSPQKISNVAAGTSDTDAANVGQVNAVSAGVANLSDRAVLYDGVAGDPKTTITLAGSGGTTLTNVKAGAVSAASTDAVNGSQLFGVSRSVATVFGGGASVASDGTLIAPSYRVDHVSYNNVGDAIGAVDTKLSSLNSTIVNVVAGNTPYVQVNASGTVSQATGADSIAIGSSAQAAATNSTAIGQGASASNAGDVALGSGSTTAAAVQTSTMTVNGTTYAVAGTATSTVSVGSVGAERTITNLSAGQVNATSTDAVNGSQLYATNQALSAAAGSIGTRSKTAVQYDTDASGNKLNSITLAGGDANAPVVISNVAA
;
A
#
# COMPACT_ATOMS: atom_id res chain seq x y z
N MET A 1 -174.12 43.29 -41.98
CA MET A 1 -175.14 44.31 -41.65
C MET A 1 -175.11 44.51 -40.14
N GLY A 2 -174.86 45.75 -39.70
CA GLY A 2 -174.53 46.13 -38.32
C GLY A 2 -173.21 46.91 -38.28
N ALA A 3 -173.29 48.25 -38.29
CA ALA A 3 -172.16 49.18 -38.39
C ALA A 3 -171.50 49.45 -37.03
N ALA A 4 -170.17 49.66 -37.02
CA ALA A 4 -169.47 50.30 -35.89
C ALA A 4 -168.14 50.94 -36.38
N THR A 5 -168.28 52.21 -36.75
CA THR A 5 -167.42 53.38 -36.55
C THR A 5 -165.99 53.20 -36.01
N ALA A 6 -165.02 53.65 -36.82
CA ALA A 6 -163.64 53.94 -36.42
C ALA A 6 -163.57 55.23 -35.59
N GLY A 7 -162.84 55.19 -34.47
CA GLY A 7 -162.56 56.34 -33.61
C GLY A 7 -161.06 56.63 -33.54
N PHE A 8 -160.67 57.78 -34.10
CA PHE A 8 -159.38 58.46 -33.95
C PHE A 8 -159.15 58.87 -32.47
N PHE A 9 -157.95 58.70 -31.93
CA PHE A 9 -157.49 59.41 -30.72
C PHE A 9 -156.10 60.00 -30.92
N GLY A 10 -156.02 61.32 -30.74
CA GLY A 10 -154.82 62.13 -30.93
C GLY A 10 -153.91 62.17 -29.70
N PHE A 11 -152.62 62.38 -29.95
CA PHE A 11 -151.66 62.87 -28.97
C PHE A 11 -151.56 64.39 -29.10
N ALA A 12 -151.85 65.09 -28.00
CA ALA A 12 -151.63 66.52 -27.86
C ALA A 12 -150.13 66.79 -27.65
N ALA A 13 -149.51 67.46 -28.61
CA ALA A 13 -148.21 68.07 -28.43
C ALA A 13 -148.38 69.39 -27.66
N ALA A 14 -147.95 69.45 -26.40
CA ALA A 14 -147.69 70.71 -25.73
C ALA A 14 -146.24 71.10 -26.05
N ALA A 15 -146.07 72.11 -26.92
CA ALA A 15 -144.77 72.69 -27.20
C ALA A 15 -144.22 73.38 -25.93
N HIS A 16 -143.13 72.87 -25.38
CA HIS A 16 -142.12 73.64 -24.63
C HIS A 16 -140.78 73.37 -25.30
N ALA A 17 -140.06 74.45 -25.61
CA ALA A 17 -138.89 74.44 -26.47
C ALA A 17 -137.70 73.70 -25.84
N GLY A 18 -137.10 72.77 -26.58
CA GLY A 18 -135.65 72.49 -26.46
C GLY A 18 -135.15 71.06 -26.31
N GLY A 19 -135.97 70.01 -26.20
CA GLY A 19 -135.43 68.64 -26.04
C GLY A 19 -136.35 67.52 -26.54
N TYR A 20 -135.80 66.56 -27.30
CA TYR A 20 -136.51 65.41 -27.88
C TYR A 20 -136.12 64.13 -27.15
N VAL A 21 -137.07 63.53 -26.41
CA VAL A 21 -136.91 62.22 -25.77
C VAL A 21 -137.52 61.14 -26.67
N ILE A 22 -136.70 60.21 -27.19
CA ILE A 22 -137.19 59.05 -27.93
C ILE A 22 -137.35 57.88 -26.96
N GLY A 23 -138.59 57.62 -26.54
CA GLY A 23 -138.96 56.39 -25.82
C GLY A 23 -140.07 55.66 -26.56
N SER A 24 -139.90 54.37 -26.85
CA SER A 24 -140.93 53.50 -27.41
C SER A 24 -141.49 52.57 -26.33
N SER A 25 -142.82 52.48 -26.22
CA SER A 25 -143.52 51.49 -25.41
C SER A 25 -144.54 50.74 -26.27
N SER A 26 -144.55 49.41 -26.24
CA SER A 26 -145.57 48.58 -26.89
C SER A 26 -146.66 48.12 -25.91
N GLY A 27 -147.91 48.16 -26.39
CA GLY A 27 -149.14 47.84 -25.63
C GLY A 27 -149.34 46.36 -25.31
N ALA A 28 -150.21 46.11 -24.34
CA ALA A 28 -150.41 44.85 -23.64
C ALA A 28 -150.95 43.68 -24.49
N GLY A 29 -150.29 42.53 -24.37
CA GLY A 29 -150.73 41.24 -24.90
C GLY A 29 -149.63 40.17 -24.83
N SER A 30 -149.34 39.66 -23.62
CA SER A 30 -148.44 38.53 -23.27
C SER A 30 -146.99 38.54 -23.79
N SER A 31 -146.03 38.63 -22.84
CA SER A 31 -144.57 38.41 -22.98
C SER A 31 -143.79 39.43 -23.83
N ALA A 32 -143.67 40.67 -23.35
CA ALA A 32 -142.81 41.71 -23.94
C ALA A 32 -141.43 41.72 -23.26
N GLY A 33 -140.36 41.52 -24.05
CA GLY A 33 -139.02 41.98 -23.70
C GLY A 33 -138.91 43.49 -23.98
N LEU A 34 -138.67 44.29 -22.94
CA LEU A 34 -138.58 45.75 -23.02
C LEU A 34 -137.12 46.17 -23.20
N SER A 35 -136.81 46.82 -24.33
CA SER A 35 -135.54 47.52 -24.56
C SER A 35 -135.73 49.00 -24.29
N ASN A 36 -135.05 49.53 -23.27
CA ASN A 36 -135.23 50.91 -22.84
C ASN A 36 -133.93 51.70 -23.02
N LEU A 37 -134.00 52.76 -23.84
CA LEU A 37 -132.89 53.65 -24.19
C LEU A 37 -133.25 55.06 -23.72
N CYS A 38 -132.39 55.66 -22.89
CA CYS A 38 -132.56 57.04 -22.45
C CYS A 38 -131.41 57.88 -22.99
N LEU A 39 -131.71 58.70 -23.99
CA LEU A 39 -130.80 59.68 -24.56
C LEU A 39 -131.20 61.06 -24.06
N THR A 40 -130.26 61.73 -23.38
CA THR A 40 -130.37 63.14 -23.04
C THR A 40 -129.34 63.91 -23.85
N LEU A 41 -129.81 64.80 -24.72
CA LEU A 41 -129.00 65.77 -25.42
C LEU A 41 -129.40 67.14 -24.85
N ASP A 42 -128.55 67.77 -24.05
CA ASP A 42 -128.81 69.09 -23.50
C ASP A 42 -128.04 70.19 -24.26
N ASP A 43 -128.60 71.40 -24.26
CA ASP A 43 -127.96 72.63 -24.70
C ASP A 43 -126.96 73.09 -23.61
N PRO A 44 -125.69 73.35 -23.94
CA PRO A 44 -124.61 73.60 -22.97
C PRO A 44 -124.77 74.84 -22.07
N SER A 45 -125.88 75.56 -22.12
CA SER A 45 -126.10 76.82 -21.39
C SER A 45 -126.85 76.70 -20.04
N SER A 46 -127.36 75.53 -19.64
CA SER A 46 -128.04 75.36 -18.35
C SER A 46 -127.44 74.23 -17.49
N SER A 47 -126.75 74.60 -16.40
CA SER A 47 -125.92 73.70 -15.59
C SER A 47 -126.61 73.07 -14.38
N SER A 48 -127.95 72.94 -14.38
CA SER A 48 -128.67 72.41 -13.21
C SER A 48 -129.94 71.61 -13.50
N ALA A 49 -130.21 71.25 -14.76
CA ALA A 49 -131.35 70.40 -15.08
C ALA A 49 -130.99 68.91 -14.91
N THR A 50 -131.51 68.29 -13.85
CA THR A 50 -131.47 66.82 -13.68
C THR A 50 -132.65 66.19 -14.39
N TRP A 51 -132.38 65.38 -15.40
CA TRP A 51 -133.43 64.71 -16.17
C TRP A 51 -133.69 63.33 -15.57
N SER A 52 -134.96 63.06 -15.28
CA SER A 52 -135.41 61.78 -14.76
C SER A 52 -136.27 61.09 -15.81
N CYS A 53 -135.86 59.91 -16.27
CA CYS A 53 -136.66 59.11 -17.22
C CYS A 53 -137.18 57.86 -16.51
N GLN A 54 -138.48 57.63 -16.65
CA GLN A 54 -139.19 56.55 -15.99
C GLN A 54 -139.23 55.34 -16.92
N ILE A 55 -138.77 54.20 -16.43
CA ILE A 55 -138.61 53.02 -17.26
C ILE A 55 -139.25 51.79 -16.58
N GLY A 56 -140.07 51.06 -17.33
CA GLY A 56 -140.72 49.85 -16.85
C GLY A 56 -139.71 48.76 -16.51
N THR A 57 -139.74 48.28 -15.27
CA THR A 57 -138.94 47.12 -14.85
C THR A 57 -139.72 45.83 -15.10
N ALA A 58 -139.00 44.72 -15.29
CA ALA A 58 -139.59 43.40 -15.54
C ALA A 58 -140.46 42.86 -14.38
N SER A 59 -140.46 43.52 -13.20
CA SER A 59 -141.22 43.12 -12.01
C SER A 59 -142.35 44.09 -11.62
N GLY A 60 -142.75 45.00 -12.51
CA GLY A 60 -143.96 45.83 -12.30
C GLY A 60 -143.83 46.97 -11.29
N GLY A 61 -142.62 47.26 -10.79
CA GLY A 61 -142.32 48.44 -9.97
C GLY A 61 -141.65 49.56 -10.78
N LEU A 62 -142.03 50.82 -10.53
CA LEU A 62 -141.51 52.01 -11.22
C LEU A 62 -140.05 52.27 -10.80
N GLY A 63 -139.08 52.00 -11.68
CA GLY A 63 -137.68 52.36 -11.49
C GLY A 63 -137.37 53.70 -12.15
N TRP A 64 -136.81 54.65 -11.38
CA TRP A 64 -136.41 55.95 -11.90
C TRP A 64 -134.93 55.90 -12.31
N ILE A 65 -134.62 56.21 -13.57
CA ILE A 65 -133.29 56.73 -13.89
C ILE A 65 -133.30 58.18 -13.42
N SER A 66 -132.66 58.47 -12.29
CA SER A 66 -132.50 59.81 -11.74
C SER A 66 -131.01 60.20 -11.79
N GLY A 67 -130.72 61.43 -12.19
CA GLY A 67 -129.37 62.01 -12.13
C GLY A 67 -128.51 61.86 -13.38
N VAL A 68 -129.11 61.80 -14.59
CA VAL A 68 -128.36 62.03 -15.82
C VAL A 68 -128.17 63.54 -15.99
N VAL A 69 -126.92 63.97 -16.14
CA VAL A 69 -126.54 65.40 -16.16
C VAL A 69 -125.69 65.69 -17.40
N GLY A 70 -126.04 66.76 -18.13
CA GLY A 70 -125.33 67.22 -19.33
C GLY A 70 -125.39 66.26 -20.52
N ASN A 71 -124.41 66.37 -21.43
CA ASN A 71 -124.32 65.61 -22.68
C ASN A 71 -123.87 64.15 -22.46
N SER A 72 -124.62 63.39 -21.66
CA SER A 72 -124.25 62.04 -21.21
C SER A 72 -125.19 60.98 -21.79
N LEU A 73 -124.67 59.77 -22.04
CA LEU A 73 -125.41 58.65 -22.65
C LEU A 73 -125.54 57.47 -21.69
N ALA A 74 -126.77 57.04 -21.41
CA ALA A 74 -127.07 55.87 -20.58
C ALA A 74 -127.92 54.83 -21.33
N VAL A 75 -127.44 53.58 -21.42
CA VAL A 75 -128.12 52.51 -22.18
C VAL A 75 -128.32 51.25 -21.33
N GLN A 76 -129.56 50.72 -21.31
CA GLN A 76 -130.00 49.50 -20.61
C GLN A 76 -129.62 49.44 -19.11
N ALA A 77 -130.15 50.40 -18.34
CA ALA A 77 -129.66 50.65 -17.00
C ALA A 77 -130.74 50.43 -15.93
N THR A 78 -130.59 49.36 -15.14
CA THR A 78 -131.41 49.07 -13.95
C THR A 78 -130.54 49.18 -12.70
N ASN A 79 -130.98 49.97 -11.71
CA ASN A 79 -130.23 50.36 -10.50
C ASN A 79 -128.90 51.07 -10.79
N LEU A 80 -129.00 52.31 -11.29
CA LEU A 80 -127.86 53.17 -11.62
C LEU A 80 -127.28 53.89 -10.40
N GLY A 81 -125.94 54.00 -10.37
CA GLY A 81 -125.21 55.06 -9.66
C GLY A 81 -125.06 56.36 -10.48
N GLY A 82 -125.58 56.38 -11.72
CA GLY A 82 -125.74 57.57 -12.57
C GLY A 82 -124.59 57.84 -13.56
N ALA A 83 -124.92 58.35 -14.75
CA ALA A 83 -124.00 59.01 -15.69
C ALA A 83 -123.97 60.51 -15.34
N VAL A 84 -123.27 60.80 -14.23
CA VAL A 84 -123.37 62.10 -13.55
C VAL A 84 -122.30 63.09 -14.02
N GLY A 85 -121.20 62.59 -14.60
CA GLY A 85 -120.13 63.42 -15.12
C GLY A 85 -120.49 64.00 -16.48
N ALA A 86 -120.08 65.24 -16.76
CA ALA A 86 -120.28 65.83 -18.08
C ALA A 86 -119.58 65.00 -19.17
N GLN A 87 -120.27 64.71 -20.28
CA GLN A 87 -119.76 63.88 -21.39
C GLN A 87 -119.44 62.43 -20.98
N SER A 88 -120.19 61.86 -20.03
CA SER A 88 -119.98 60.48 -19.59
C SER A 88 -120.83 59.47 -20.37
N ILE A 89 -120.33 58.24 -20.49
CA ILE A 89 -121.02 57.12 -21.14
C ILE A 89 -121.15 55.97 -20.14
N VAL A 90 -122.38 55.50 -19.93
CA VAL A 90 -122.67 54.34 -19.10
C VAL A 90 -123.50 53.32 -19.86
N ILE A 91 -123.01 52.08 -19.95
CA ILE A 91 -123.72 50.95 -20.57
C ILE A 91 -123.60 49.72 -19.66
N GLY A 92 -124.66 49.36 -18.94
CA GLY A 92 -124.62 48.22 -18.01
C GLY A 92 -125.69 48.25 -16.92
N THR A 93 -125.67 47.23 -16.06
CA THR A 93 -126.63 47.04 -14.95
C THR A 93 -125.90 46.91 -13.60
N GLN A 94 -126.63 47.03 -12.48
CA GLN A 94 -126.12 46.83 -11.11
C GLN A 94 -124.91 47.73 -10.77
N SER A 95 -125.19 48.99 -10.43
CA SER A 95 -124.19 49.95 -9.93
C SER A 95 -123.08 50.32 -10.91
N THR A 96 -123.30 50.13 -12.23
CA THR A 96 -122.44 50.71 -13.25
C THR A 96 -122.51 52.24 -13.15
N SER A 97 -121.37 52.91 -13.05
CA SER A 97 -121.33 54.37 -12.85
C SER A 97 -120.13 55.03 -13.52
N ALA A 98 -120.41 56.17 -14.17
CA ALA A 98 -119.41 57.06 -14.74
C ALA A 98 -119.73 58.50 -14.31
N SER A 99 -119.26 58.88 -13.12
CA SER A 99 -119.59 60.17 -12.48
C SER A 99 -118.50 61.23 -12.71
N GLY A 100 -117.32 60.85 -13.19
CA GLY A 100 -116.28 61.78 -13.62
C GLY A 100 -116.48 62.30 -15.04
N SER A 101 -115.98 63.49 -15.35
CA SER A 101 -116.12 64.08 -16.69
C SER A 101 -115.40 63.25 -17.75
N SER A 102 -115.99 63.10 -18.94
CA SER A 102 -115.45 62.34 -20.07
C SER A 102 -115.10 60.88 -19.73
N SER A 103 -115.82 60.27 -18.80
CA SER A 103 -115.56 58.89 -18.37
C SER A 103 -116.53 57.89 -19.01
N VAL A 104 -116.05 56.67 -19.23
CA VAL A 104 -116.77 55.58 -19.90
C VAL A 104 -116.81 54.38 -18.98
N ALA A 105 -118.01 53.88 -18.67
CA ALA A 105 -118.21 52.65 -17.92
C ALA A 105 -119.13 51.70 -18.69
N ILE A 106 -118.60 50.56 -19.14
CA ILE A 106 -119.30 49.59 -19.97
C ILE A 106 -119.14 48.19 -19.35
N GLY A 107 -120.26 47.58 -18.94
CA GLY A 107 -120.31 46.29 -18.26
C GLY A 107 -121.01 46.36 -16.90
N THR A 108 -121.54 45.22 -16.44
CA THR A 108 -122.24 45.13 -15.15
C THR A 108 -121.30 45.43 -13.99
N GLY A 109 -121.62 46.39 -13.13
CA GLY A 109 -120.75 46.81 -12.02
C GLY A 109 -119.44 47.48 -12.46
N ALA A 110 -119.30 47.87 -13.73
CA ALA A 110 -118.15 48.63 -14.19
C ALA A 110 -118.24 50.06 -13.65
N THR A 111 -117.15 50.59 -13.07
CA THR A 111 -117.18 51.91 -12.45
C THR A 111 -115.90 52.69 -12.67
N THR A 112 -116.07 53.97 -13.03
CA THR A 112 -115.01 54.98 -12.97
C THR A 112 -115.19 55.89 -11.76
N GLY A 113 -116.23 55.70 -10.94
CA GLY A 113 -116.57 56.61 -9.84
C GLY A 113 -116.64 58.07 -10.30
N SER A 114 -116.11 59.00 -9.49
CA SER A 114 -115.99 60.43 -9.82
C SER A 114 -114.74 60.77 -10.65
N ILE A 115 -114.10 59.80 -11.28
CA ILE A 115 -112.79 59.96 -11.90
C ILE A 115 -112.92 60.36 -13.37
N SER A 116 -112.32 61.50 -13.72
CA SER A 116 -112.35 62.04 -15.08
C SER A 116 -111.47 61.22 -16.05
N ASN A 117 -111.88 61.16 -17.32
CA ASN A 117 -111.15 60.51 -18.42
C ASN A 117 -110.90 59.00 -18.21
N GLY A 118 -111.58 58.36 -17.27
CA GLY A 118 -111.45 56.93 -17.02
C GLY A 118 -112.25 56.10 -18.02
N ILE A 119 -111.71 54.95 -18.43
CA ILE A 119 -112.41 53.97 -19.28
C ILE A 119 -112.43 52.63 -18.55
N ALA A 120 -113.59 52.24 -18.03
CA ALA A 120 -113.85 50.93 -17.46
C ALA A 120 -114.66 50.08 -18.46
N LEU A 121 -114.04 49.08 -19.07
CA LEU A 121 -114.66 48.22 -20.08
C LEU A 121 -114.58 46.74 -19.66
N GLY A 122 -115.69 46.20 -19.16
CA GLY A 122 -115.84 44.83 -18.69
C GLY A 122 -116.62 44.74 -17.38
N THR A 123 -117.31 43.63 -17.12
CA THR A 123 -118.05 43.42 -15.86
C THR A 123 -117.12 43.55 -14.65
N GLY A 124 -117.44 44.42 -13.68
CA GLY A 124 -116.61 44.70 -12.51
C GLY A 124 -115.31 45.47 -12.80
N ALA A 125 -115.11 45.96 -14.03
CA ALA A 125 -113.94 46.77 -14.35
C ALA A 125 -113.98 48.09 -13.56
N THR A 126 -112.88 48.44 -12.91
CA THR A 126 -112.79 49.59 -12.03
C THR A 126 -111.63 50.49 -12.43
N VAL A 127 -111.90 51.78 -12.64
CA VAL A 127 -110.84 52.79 -12.80
C VAL A 127 -110.68 53.53 -11.48
N GLY A 128 -109.45 53.58 -10.97
CA GLY A 128 -109.09 54.18 -9.69
C GLY A 128 -108.28 55.47 -9.80
N VAL A 129 -107.86 55.87 -11.02
CA VAL A 129 -107.08 57.11 -11.27
C VAL A 129 -107.50 57.78 -12.59
N ALA A 130 -107.36 59.10 -12.68
CA ALA A 130 -107.76 59.86 -13.86
C ALA A 130 -106.98 59.44 -15.11
N GLY A 131 -107.68 59.27 -16.23
CA GLY A 131 -107.10 58.78 -17.49
C GLY A 131 -106.83 57.27 -17.55
N GLY A 132 -107.14 56.51 -16.49
CA GLY A 132 -106.87 55.08 -16.43
C GLY A 132 -107.82 54.26 -17.33
N VAL A 133 -107.31 53.18 -17.91
CA VAL A 133 -108.08 52.29 -18.77
C VAL A 133 -108.09 50.88 -18.19
N ALA A 134 -109.23 50.46 -17.65
CA ALA A 134 -109.44 49.09 -17.18
C ALA A 134 -110.15 48.27 -18.28
N LEU A 135 -109.46 47.29 -18.84
CA LEU A 135 -109.93 46.46 -19.95
C LEU A 135 -110.10 44.99 -19.52
N GLY A 136 -111.31 44.47 -19.63
CA GLY A 136 -111.70 43.11 -19.25
C GLY A 136 -112.41 43.02 -17.89
N GLN A 137 -113.04 41.87 -17.64
CA GLN A 137 -113.77 41.62 -16.40
C GLN A 137 -112.87 41.80 -15.17
N ASN A 138 -113.35 42.51 -14.15
CA ASN A 138 -112.66 42.77 -12.88
C ASN A 138 -111.27 43.43 -13.02
N SER A 139 -110.94 43.98 -14.19
CA SER A 139 -109.70 44.71 -14.37
C SER A 139 -109.73 45.99 -13.55
N VAL A 140 -108.61 46.32 -12.91
CA VAL A 140 -108.49 47.52 -12.07
C VAL A 140 -107.34 48.38 -12.60
N ALA A 141 -107.66 49.59 -13.04
CA ALA A 141 -106.69 50.58 -13.50
C ALA A 141 -106.48 51.64 -12.42
N ASN A 142 -105.51 51.42 -11.53
CA ASN A 142 -105.18 52.28 -10.39
C ASN A 142 -103.78 52.90 -10.47
N THR A 143 -102.98 52.57 -11.48
CA THR A 143 -101.63 53.13 -11.67
C THR A 143 -101.73 54.50 -12.33
N ALA A 144 -101.40 55.55 -11.59
CA ALA A 144 -101.41 56.93 -12.08
C ALA A 144 -100.31 57.18 -13.13
N ALA A 145 -100.41 58.31 -13.82
CA ALA A 145 -99.33 58.82 -14.65
C ALA A 145 -98.07 59.12 -13.81
N GLY A 146 -96.88 59.03 -14.41
CA GLY A 146 -95.62 59.43 -13.80
C GLY A 146 -94.99 58.43 -12.83
N ILE A 147 -95.49 57.19 -12.77
CA ILE A 147 -94.89 56.11 -11.97
C ILE A 147 -93.67 55.53 -12.70
N ASP A 148 -92.58 55.29 -11.98
CA ASP A 148 -91.32 54.75 -12.52
C ASP A 148 -91.42 53.25 -12.83
N GLY A 149 -90.70 52.83 -13.88
CA GLY A 149 -90.51 51.41 -14.22
C GLY A 149 -89.48 50.71 -13.33
N TYR A 150 -89.32 49.40 -13.51
CA TYR A 150 -88.32 48.63 -12.79
C TYR A 150 -86.88 49.01 -13.19
N ILE A 151 -86.03 49.33 -12.21
CA ILE A 151 -84.59 49.56 -12.38
C ILE A 151 -83.83 48.45 -11.61
N PRO A 152 -83.05 47.59 -12.29
CA PRO A 152 -82.27 46.55 -11.62
C PRO A 152 -81.21 47.12 -10.66
N ALA A 153 -81.01 46.46 -9.51
CA ALA A 153 -80.05 46.88 -8.49
C ALA A 153 -78.61 46.92 -9.04
N GLY A 154 -77.91 48.03 -8.80
CA GLY A 154 -76.52 48.22 -9.24
C GLY A 154 -76.36 48.75 -10.67
N THR A 155 -77.45 49.08 -11.37
CA THR A 155 -77.38 49.69 -12.71
C THR A 155 -77.58 51.20 -12.65
N THR A 156 -76.83 51.94 -13.49
CA THR A 156 -76.91 53.41 -13.61
C THR A 156 -77.76 53.87 -14.79
N SER A 157 -78.36 52.95 -15.54
CA SER A 157 -79.11 53.26 -16.77
C SER A 157 -80.54 53.68 -16.50
N ALA A 158 -80.72 54.66 -15.60
CA ALA A 158 -81.99 55.34 -15.42
C ALA A 158 -82.44 56.00 -16.72
N SER A 159 -81.53 56.49 -17.57
CA SER A 159 -81.88 57.31 -18.75
C SER A 159 -82.78 56.63 -19.78
N ALA A 160 -82.61 55.33 -20.08
CA ALA A 160 -83.49 54.63 -21.04
C ALA A 160 -84.87 54.32 -20.44
N ILE A 161 -84.91 54.01 -19.14
CA ILE A 161 -86.15 53.80 -18.39
C ILE A 161 -86.88 55.13 -18.16
N GLU A 162 -86.16 56.22 -17.92
CA GLU A 162 -86.66 57.59 -17.80
C GLU A 162 -87.23 58.09 -19.12
N ALA A 163 -86.57 57.79 -20.25
CA ALA A 163 -87.05 58.16 -21.59
C ALA A 163 -88.41 57.54 -21.95
N THR A 164 -88.77 56.43 -21.30
CA THR A 164 -90.01 55.68 -21.54
C THR A 164 -90.98 55.76 -20.35
N LYS A 165 -90.74 56.67 -19.41
CA LYS A 165 -91.58 56.88 -18.23
C LYS A 165 -93.01 57.23 -18.63
N SER A 166 -93.97 56.57 -18.00
CA SER A 166 -95.39 56.73 -18.33
C SER A 166 -95.88 58.14 -18.06
N THR A 167 -96.43 58.82 -19.07
CA THR A 167 -96.98 60.19 -18.97
C THR A 167 -98.50 60.22 -18.80
N LEU A 168 -99.16 59.07 -18.96
CA LEU A 168 -100.59 58.87 -18.81
C LEU A 168 -100.85 57.73 -17.82
N ALA A 169 -102.05 57.65 -17.27
CA ALA A 169 -102.38 56.53 -16.39
C ALA A 169 -102.38 55.20 -17.16
N ALA A 170 -102.15 54.10 -16.45
CA ALA A 170 -101.91 52.81 -17.09
C ALA A 170 -103.17 52.23 -17.74
N VAL A 171 -102.92 51.47 -18.81
CA VAL A 171 -103.87 50.48 -19.34
C VAL A 171 -103.69 49.18 -18.53
N SER A 172 -104.71 48.81 -17.77
CA SER A 172 -104.73 47.58 -16.99
C SER A 172 -105.65 46.55 -17.61
N VAL A 173 -105.10 45.38 -17.91
CA VAL A 173 -105.84 44.21 -18.43
C VAL A 173 -106.14 43.17 -17.34
N GLY A 174 -105.98 43.53 -16.06
CA GLY A 174 -106.17 42.64 -14.93
C GLY A 174 -106.22 43.39 -13.60
N ASN A 175 -106.04 42.66 -12.51
CA ASN A 175 -105.95 43.22 -11.18
C ASN A 175 -104.81 42.55 -10.41
N ALA A 176 -103.64 43.19 -10.44
CA ALA A 176 -102.44 42.68 -9.79
C ALA A 176 -102.62 42.54 -8.26
N ALA A 177 -103.38 43.44 -7.62
CA ALA A 177 -103.62 43.42 -6.18
C ALA A 177 -104.45 42.20 -5.73
N SER A 178 -105.22 41.58 -6.63
CA SER A 178 -105.96 40.34 -6.37
C SER A 178 -105.41 39.13 -7.15
N GLY A 179 -104.21 39.24 -7.73
CA GLY A 179 -103.56 38.15 -8.46
C GLY A 179 -104.23 37.77 -9.79
N GLN A 180 -105.09 38.64 -10.34
CA GLN A 180 -105.75 38.41 -11.62
C GLN A 180 -104.90 38.97 -12.76
N PHE A 181 -104.17 38.09 -13.45
CA PHE A 181 -103.33 38.46 -14.59
C PHE A 181 -103.90 37.91 -15.89
N ARG A 182 -103.64 38.61 -17.00
CA ARG A 182 -103.98 38.15 -18.34
C ARG A 182 -102.74 38.17 -19.21
N GLN A 183 -102.67 37.19 -20.11
CA GLN A 183 -101.67 37.24 -21.17
C GLN A 183 -102.09 38.27 -22.21
N ILE A 184 -101.12 39.05 -22.68
CA ILE A 184 -101.25 39.87 -23.89
C ILE A 184 -100.64 39.05 -25.02
N THR A 185 -101.48 38.40 -25.81
CA THR A 185 -101.06 37.52 -26.92
C THR A 185 -101.01 38.28 -28.23
N GLY A 186 -100.12 37.87 -29.15
CA GLY A 186 -99.96 38.53 -30.45
C GLY A 186 -99.04 39.76 -30.44
N VAL A 187 -98.21 39.92 -29.40
CA VAL A 187 -97.23 41.01 -29.28
C VAL A 187 -96.03 40.73 -30.20
N ALA A 188 -95.86 41.55 -31.24
CA ALA A 188 -94.67 41.53 -32.08
C ALA A 188 -93.41 41.88 -31.29
N ALA A 189 -92.22 41.54 -31.80
CA ALA A 189 -90.97 41.91 -31.13
C ALA A 189 -90.86 43.43 -31.02
N GLY A 190 -90.53 43.92 -29.83
CA GLY A 190 -90.33 45.35 -29.61
C GLY A 190 -89.19 45.87 -30.46
N THR A 191 -89.40 47.02 -31.10
CA THR A 191 -88.41 47.71 -31.93
C THR A 191 -87.91 48.99 -31.24
N ALA A 192 -88.76 49.65 -30.45
CA ALA A 192 -88.40 50.77 -29.59
C ALA A 192 -88.27 50.33 -28.13
N ASP A 193 -87.53 51.11 -27.33
CA ASP A 193 -87.31 50.82 -25.91
C ASP A 193 -88.61 50.79 -25.08
N SER A 194 -89.67 51.47 -25.55
CA SER A 194 -90.99 51.52 -24.91
C SER A 194 -91.92 50.35 -25.28
N ASP A 195 -91.51 49.49 -26.21
CA ASP A 195 -92.35 48.37 -26.64
C ASP A 195 -92.32 47.24 -25.62
N ALA A 196 -93.42 46.50 -25.51
CA ALA A 196 -93.45 45.29 -24.68
C ALA A 196 -92.55 44.21 -25.31
N ALA A 197 -91.52 43.79 -24.58
CA ALA A 197 -90.68 42.67 -25.00
C ALA A 197 -91.47 41.35 -24.95
N ASN A 198 -91.41 40.58 -26.04
CA ASN A 198 -92.00 39.24 -26.05
C ASN A 198 -91.01 38.18 -25.52
N VAL A 199 -91.51 36.99 -25.20
CA VAL A 199 -90.71 35.90 -24.60
C VAL A 199 -89.58 35.43 -25.52
N ALA A 200 -89.68 35.60 -26.84
CA ALA A 200 -88.62 35.20 -27.77
C ALA A 200 -87.37 36.09 -27.65
N GLN A 201 -87.55 37.40 -27.49
CA GLN A 201 -86.44 38.34 -27.26
C GLN A 201 -85.68 38.00 -25.97
N VAL A 202 -86.39 37.65 -24.90
CA VAL A 202 -85.76 37.24 -23.62
C VAL A 202 -84.97 35.94 -23.76
N LYS A 203 -85.51 34.93 -24.48
CA LYS A 203 -84.80 33.66 -24.72
C LYS A 203 -83.51 33.83 -25.54
N ALA A 204 -83.49 34.76 -26.50
CA ALA A 204 -82.29 35.05 -27.29
C ALA A 204 -81.14 35.58 -26.41
N VAL A 205 -81.45 36.43 -25.43
CA VAL A 205 -80.47 36.92 -24.44
C VAL A 205 -79.89 35.76 -23.61
N THR A 206 -80.73 34.81 -23.16
CA THR A 206 -80.27 33.64 -22.40
C THR A 206 -79.28 32.76 -23.18
N ALA A 207 -79.50 32.57 -24.49
CA ALA A 207 -78.61 31.76 -25.33
C ALA A 207 -77.21 32.37 -25.47
N GLY A 208 -77.10 33.70 -25.61
CA GLY A 208 -75.81 34.39 -25.69
C GLY A 208 -74.97 34.27 -24.41
N VAL A 209 -75.61 34.25 -23.24
CA VAL A 209 -74.93 34.05 -21.95
C VAL A 209 -74.36 32.63 -21.82
N ALA A 210 -75.04 31.62 -22.38
CA ALA A 210 -74.57 30.23 -22.35
C ALA A 210 -73.30 30.01 -23.20
N ASP A 211 -73.22 30.61 -24.39
CA ASP A 211 -72.04 30.52 -25.27
C ASP A 211 -70.77 31.11 -24.63
N LEU A 212 -70.93 32.23 -23.91
CA LEU A 212 -69.80 32.84 -23.19
C LEU A 212 -69.26 31.94 -22.08
N SER A 213 -70.13 31.16 -21.42
CA SER A 213 -69.73 30.25 -20.35
C SER A 213 -68.84 29.10 -20.87
N ASP A 214 -69.13 28.57 -22.07
CA ASP A 214 -68.42 27.41 -22.63
C ASP A 214 -66.99 27.74 -23.08
N ARG A 215 -66.77 28.98 -23.56
CA ARG A 215 -65.50 29.39 -24.19
C ARG A 215 -64.54 30.10 -23.23
N SER A 216 -64.90 30.22 -21.96
CA SER A 216 -64.13 30.95 -20.96
C SER A 216 -63.31 30.01 -20.07
N VAL A 217 -62.11 30.45 -19.68
CA VAL A 217 -61.37 29.80 -18.60
C VAL A 217 -61.98 30.28 -17.29
N VAL A 218 -62.50 29.33 -16.51
CA VAL A 218 -63.18 29.59 -15.25
C VAL A 218 -62.46 28.90 -14.10
N TYR A 219 -62.65 29.44 -12.91
CA TYR A 219 -62.28 28.74 -11.68
C TYR A 219 -63.27 27.61 -11.41
N ASP A 220 -62.82 26.52 -10.80
CA ASP A 220 -63.63 25.30 -10.67
C ASP A 220 -64.82 25.44 -9.71
N GLY A 221 -64.85 26.48 -8.88
CA GLY A 221 -65.87 26.70 -7.86
C GLY A 221 -67.16 27.37 -8.36
N ALA A 222 -68.24 27.21 -7.59
CA ALA A 222 -69.49 27.95 -7.81
C ALA A 222 -69.29 29.47 -7.60
N VAL A 223 -70.21 30.29 -8.14
CA VAL A 223 -70.21 31.74 -7.94
C VAL A 223 -70.08 32.08 -6.44
N GLY A 224 -69.01 32.82 -6.09
CA GLY A 224 -68.68 33.18 -4.70
C GLY A 224 -67.64 32.30 -3.99
N SER A 225 -67.17 31.22 -4.63
CA SER A 225 -66.12 30.34 -4.10
C SER A 225 -64.72 30.96 -4.19
N ALA A 226 -63.79 30.45 -3.39
CA ALA A 226 -62.36 30.77 -3.50
C ALA A 226 -61.81 30.36 -4.89
N LYS A 227 -60.83 31.12 -5.38
CA LYS A 227 -60.31 31.03 -6.75
C LYS A 227 -58.99 30.26 -6.81
N ASP A 228 -58.91 29.16 -6.06
CA ASP A 228 -57.66 28.47 -5.80
C ASP A 228 -57.28 27.49 -6.91
N THR A 229 -58.27 26.99 -7.66
CA THR A 229 -58.05 25.98 -8.70
C THR A 229 -58.69 26.36 -10.03
N VAL A 230 -57.97 26.01 -11.09
CA VAL A 230 -58.43 26.05 -12.47
C VAL A 230 -58.11 24.67 -13.06
N THR A 231 -59.14 23.87 -13.31
CA THR A 231 -59.03 22.59 -13.99
C THR A 231 -59.24 22.80 -15.47
N LEU A 232 -58.17 22.63 -16.24
CA LEU A 232 -58.23 22.76 -17.68
C LEU A 232 -58.71 21.43 -18.29
N ALA A 233 -59.70 21.50 -19.18
CA ALA A 233 -60.32 20.32 -19.77
C ALA A 233 -59.41 19.55 -20.75
N GLY A 234 -59.90 18.42 -21.27
CA GLY A 234 -59.23 17.59 -22.29
C GLY A 234 -58.58 16.32 -21.74
N THR A 235 -58.72 15.20 -22.44
CA THR A 235 -58.24 13.87 -22.00
C THR A 235 -56.72 13.73 -21.99
N GLY A 236 -55.99 14.59 -22.71
CA GLY A 236 -54.53 14.71 -22.68
C GLY A 236 -54.02 15.96 -21.94
N GLY A 237 -54.90 16.64 -21.19
CA GLY A 237 -54.64 17.97 -20.64
C GLY A 237 -54.77 19.09 -21.68
N THR A 238 -54.61 20.34 -21.23
CA THR A 238 -54.61 21.54 -22.08
C THR A 238 -53.22 22.17 -22.09
N THR A 239 -52.69 22.43 -23.29
CA THR A 239 -51.41 23.14 -23.46
C THR A 239 -51.57 24.63 -23.15
N LEU A 240 -50.79 25.15 -22.19
CA LEU A 240 -50.57 26.59 -22.03
C LEU A 240 -49.30 26.99 -22.77
N THR A 241 -49.45 27.75 -23.84
CA THR A 241 -48.32 28.34 -24.59
C THR A 241 -48.19 29.84 -24.29
N ASN A 242 -47.10 30.44 -24.74
CA ASN A 242 -46.75 31.84 -24.47
C ASN A 242 -46.59 32.15 -22.96
N VAL A 243 -46.17 31.14 -22.19
CA VAL A 243 -45.79 31.31 -20.78
C VAL A 243 -44.41 31.95 -20.72
N LYS A 244 -44.36 33.21 -20.27
CA LYS A 244 -43.11 33.93 -20.01
C LYS A 244 -42.26 33.12 -19.02
N ALA A 245 -40.94 33.12 -19.20
CA ALA A 245 -40.03 32.47 -18.26
C ALA A 245 -40.24 33.06 -16.86
N GLY A 246 -40.67 32.23 -15.92
CA GLY A 246 -40.90 32.62 -14.54
C GLY A 246 -39.59 32.93 -13.81
N ALA A 247 -39.62 33.70 -12.73
CA ALA A 247 -38.43 33.85 -11.91
C ALA A 247 -38.06 32.48 -11.29
N VAL A 248 -36.79 32.06 -11.42
CA VAL A 248 -36.31 30.83 -10.77
C VAL A 248 -35.67 31.21 -9.43
N SER A 249 -36.47 31.16 -8.37
CA SER A 249 -36.03 31.45 -6.99
C SER A 249 -36.82 30.61 -5.98
N ALA A 250 -36.31 30.51 -4.75
CA ALA A 250 -36.92 29.68 -3.71
C ALA A 250 -38.36 30.08 -3.32
N ALA A 251 -38.78 31.32 -3.59
CA ALA A 251 -40.11 31.83 -3.24
C ALA A 251 -41.04 32.02 -4.44
N SER A 252 -40.58 31.69 -5.65
CA SER A 252 -41.36 31.94 -6.87
C SER A 252 -42.59 31.04 -6.95
N THR A 253 -43.73 31.66 -7.22
CA THR A 253 -44.98 30.96 -7.59
C THR A 253 -45.27 31.13 -9.09
N ASP A 254 -44.31 31.63 -9.87
CA ASP A 254 -44.45 31.78 -11.31
C ASP A 254 -44.43 30.41 -11.99
N ALA A 255 -45.22 30.25 -13.05
CA ALA A 255 -45.11 29.08 -13.92
C ALA A 255 -43.74 29.07 -14.63
N VAL A 256 -43.10 27.91 -14.66
CA VAL A 256 -41.87 27.68 -15.44
C VAL A 256 -42.21 27.19 -16.83
N ASN A 257 -41.39 27.56 -17.81
CA ASN A 257 -41.56 27.11 -19.19
C ASN A 257 -40.48 26.09 -19.62
N GLY A 258 -40.65 25.53 -20.83
CA GLY A 258 -39.80 24.45 -21.32
C GLY A 258 -38.32 24.82 -21.50
N SER A 259 -37.98 26.07 -21.82
CA SER A 259 -36.57 26.47 -21.99
C SER A 259 -35.81 26.52 -20.67
N GLN A 260 -36.49 26.89 -19.57
CA GLN A 260 -35.91 26.87 -18.22
C GLN A 260 -35.55 25.45 -17.78
N LEU A 261 -36.48 24.50 -17.94
CA LEU A 261 -36.23 23.08 -17.62
C LEU A 261 -35.16 22.46 -18.52
N TYR A 262 -35.15 22.81 -19.81
CA TYR A 262 -34.11 22.35 -20.74
C TYR A 262 -32.71 22.82 -20.31
N SER A 263 -32.57 24.08 -19.88
CA SER A 263 -31.28 24.59 -19.40
C SER A 263 -30.78 23.81 -18.18
N THR A 264 -31.66 23.47 -17.23
CA THR A 264 -31.31 22.63 -16.09
C THR A 264 -30.82 21.25 -16.55
N ASN A 265 -31.52 20.63 -17.51
CA ASN A 265 -31.15 19.32 -18.03
C ASN A 265 -29.77 19.32 -18.71
N GLN A 266 -29.41 20.40 -19.41
CA GLN A 266 -28.07 20.56 -20.00
C GLN A 266 -26.98 20.59 -18.92
N THR A 267 -27.20 21.30 -17.80
CA THR A 267 -26.27 21.31 -16.67
C THR A 267 -26.11 19.92 -16.04
N VAL A 268 -27.22 19.19 -15.87
CA VAL A 268 -27.18 17.81 -15.33
C VAL A 268 -26.39 16.87 -16.26
N ALA A 269 -26.58 16.99 -17.58
CA ALA A 269 -25.83 16.20 -18.55
C ALA A 269 -24.32 16.50 -18.51
N ALA A 270 -23.94 17.78 -18.37
CA ALA A 270 -22.53 18.19 -18.26
C ALA A 270 -21.86 17.64 -17.00
N LEU A 271 -22.51 17.74 -15.83
CA LEU A 271 -22.03 17.12 -14.59
C LEU A 271 -21.85 15.61 -14.75
N GLY A 272 -22.75 14.96 -15.47
CA GLY A 272 -22.62 13.56 -15.83
C GLY A 272 -21.32 13.27 -16.56
N SER A 273 -20.90 14.10 -17.52
CA SER A 273 -19.65 13.91 -18.28
C SER A 273 -18.38 14.13 -17.47
N ASP A 274 -18.39 15.04 -16.48
CA ASP A 274 -17.23 15.39 -15.67
C ASP A 274 -16.94 14.45 -14.49
N ALA A 275 -17.88 13.57 -14.15
CA ALA A 275 -17.72 12.62 -13.05
C ALA A 275 -16.89 11.39 -13.43
N LEU A 276 -16.25 10.77 -12.42
CA LEU A 276 -15.72 9.40 -12.53
C LEU A 276 -16.90 8.43 -12.70
N LYS A 277 -16.99 7.79 -13.86
CA LYS A 277 -18.08 6.84 -14.14
C LYS A 277 -17.65 5.42 -13.88
N TRP A 278 -18.55 4.61 -13.34
CA TRP A 278 -18.33 3.17 -13.32
C TRP A 278 -18.29 2.64 -14.76
N ASN A 279 -17.19 1.97 -15.11
CA ASN A 279 -17.03 1.29 -16.38
C ASN A 279 -17.14 -0.22 -16.15
N SER A 280 -18.28 -0.80 -16.53
CA SER A 280 -18.57 -2.22 -16.32
C SER A 280 -17.61 -3.16 -17.04
N SER A 281 -16.99 -2.72 -18.14
CA SER A 281 -16.02 -3.52 -18.88
C SER A 281 -14.66 -3.58 -18.19
N LEU A 282 -14.29 -2.52 -17.46
CA LEU A 282 -13.06 -2.48 -16.64
C LEU A 282 -13.28 -3.02 -15.23
N GLY A 283 -14.54 -3.10 -14.76
CA GLY A 283 -14.87 -3.41 -13.38
C GLY A 283 -14.36 -2.35 -12.39
N ALA A 284 -14.26 -1.09 -12.83
CA ALA A 284 -13.66 0.00 -12.06
C ALA A 284 -14.27 1.36 -12.42
N TYR A 285 -14.05 2.37 -11.59
CA TYR A 285 -14.28 3.77 -11.95
C TYR A 285 -13.25 4.21 -13.00
N ASP A 286 -13.73 4.76 -14.10
CA ASP A 286 -12.93 5.16 -15.25
C ASP A 286 -12.70 6.67 -15.26
N ALA A 287 -11.43 7.05 -15.22
CA ALA A 287 -10.96 8.42 -15.29
C ALA A 287 -10.70 8.91 -16.73
N SER A 288 -11.12 8.17 -17.75
CA SER A 288 -10.87 8.54 -19.15
C SER A 288 -11.65 9.76 -19.64
N HIS A 289 -12.68 10.20 -18.90
CA HIS A 289 -13.51 11.38 -19.23
C HIS A 289 -14.03 11.33 -20.69
N GLY A 290 -14.44 10.14 -21.15
CA GLY A 290 -14.95 9.95 -22.52
C GLY A 290 -13.90 10.06 -23.64
N SER A 291 -12.62 10.27 -23.31
CA SER A 291 -11.53 10.37 -24.30
C SER A 291 -10.97 9.01 -24.74
N GLY A 292 -11.30 7.93 -24.03
CA GLY A 292 -10.75 6.59 -24.28
C GLY A 292 -9.29 6.40 -23.84
N SER A 293 -8.64 7.44 -23.32
CA SER A 293 -7.30 7.38 -22.73
C SER A 293 -7.35 7.69 -21.22
N PRO A 294 -6.53 7.06 -20.37
CA PRO A 294 -6.49 7.38 -18.95
C PRO A 294 -6.07 8.84 -18.71
N GLN A 295 -6.81 9.55 -17.86
CA GLN A 295 -6.43 10.89 -17.41
C GLN A 295 -5.84 10.85 -16.00
N LYS A 296 -5.11 11.91 -15.63
CA LYS A 296 -4.53 12.04 -14.30
C LYS A 296 -5.63 12.31 -13.27
N ILE A 297 -5.60 11.56 -12.16
CA ILE A 297 -6.26 11.94 -10.92
C ILE A 297 -5.22 12.65 -10.06
N SER A 298 -5.27 13.98 -9.99
CA SER A 298 -4.36 14.78 -9.18
C SER A 298 -4.92 15.04 -7.78
N ASN A 299 -4.06 15.49 -6.85
CA ASN A 299 -4.40 15.76 -5.45
C ASN A 299 -4.95 14.54 -4.68
N VAL A 300 -4.51 13.33 -5.05
CA VAL A 300 -4.77 12.12 -4.27
C VAL A 300 -3.91 12.16 -3.01
N ALA A 301 -4.56 12.30 -1.85
CA ALA A 301 -3.91 12.17 -0.55
C ALA A 301 -3.26 10.78 -0.40
N ALA A 302 -2.28 10.65 0.50
CA ALA A 302 -1.67 9.34 0.74
C ALA A 302 -2.72 8.39 1.33
N GLY A 303 -2.85 7.20 0.75
CA GLY A 303 -3.73 6.15 1.26
C GLY A 303 -3.26 5.68 2.64
N THR A 304 -4.20 5.45 3.54
CA THR A 304 -3.95 4.98 4.91
C THR A 304 -4.52 3.59 5.16
N SER A 305 -5.56 3.21 4.41
CA SER A 305 -6.14 1.87 4.41
C SER A 305 -5.66 1.07 3.21
N ASP A 306 -5.68 -0.27 3.32
CA ASP A 306 -5.24 -1.18 2.25
C ASP A 306 -6.03 -1.04 0.94
N THR A 307 -7.24 -0.46 1.01
CA THR A 307 -8.14 -0.23 -0.14
C THR A 307 -8.05 1.17 -0.73
N ASP A 308 -7.23 2.05 -0.15
CA ASP A 308 -7.04 3.40 -0.67
C ASP A 308 -6.16 3.37 -1.94
N ALA A 309 -6.39 4.33 -2.84
CA ALA A 309 -5.46 4.52 -3.96
C ALA A 309 -4.11 5.03 -3.44
N ALA A 310 -3.03 4.31 -3.76
CA ALA A 310 -1.68 4.78 -3.44
C ALA A 310 -1.30 5.96 -4.33
N ASN A 311 -0.81 7.04 -3.72
CA ASN A 311 -0.29 8.17 -4.49
C ASN A 311 1.19 7.95 -4.88
N VAL A 312 1.69 8.77 -5.81
CA VAL A 312 3.08 8.67 -6.31
C VAL A 312 4.12 8.83 -5.20
N GLY A 313 3.82 9.61 -4.16
CA GLY A 313 4.70 9.77 -3.00
C GLY A 313 4.93 8.47 -2.23
N GLN A 314 3.87 7.68 -2.02
CA GLN A 314 3.97 6.36 -1.37
C GLN A 314 4.76 5.36 -2.22
N VAL A 315 4.54 5.35 -3.54
CA VAL A 315 5.31 4.49 -4.47
C VAL A 315 6.79 4.87 -4.48
N ASN A 316 7.10 6.17 -4.46
CA ASN A 316 8.49 6.66 -4.38
C ASN A 316 9.14 6.28 -3.04
N ALA A 317 8.40 6.29 -1.93
CA ALA A 317 8.92 5.86 -0.63
C ALA A 317 9.30 4.36 -0.64
N VAL A 318 8.46 3.52 -1.24
CA VAL A 318 8.78 2.09 -1.45
C VAL A 318 10.02 1.94 -2.34
N SER A 319 10.07 2.67 -3.46
CA SER A 319 11.20 2.65 -4.40
C SER A 319 12.53 3.05 -3.73
N ALA A 320 12.51 4.10 -2.90
CA ALA A 320 13.67 4.52 -2.12
C ALA A 320 14.11 3.47 -1.08
N GLY A 321 13.15 2.75 -0.48
CA GLY A 321 13.44 1.60 0.39
C GLY A 321 14.18 0.49 -0.37
N VAL A 322 13.69 0.13 -1.56
CA VAL A 322 14.32 -0.90 -2.41
C VAL A 322 15.72 -0.49 -2.87
N ALA A 323 15.93 0.79 -3.21
CA ALA A 323 17.25 1.30 -3.58
C ALA A 323 18.27 1.21 -2.43
N ASN A 324 17.84 1.40 -1.19
CA ASN A 324 18.71 1.18 -0.02
C ASN A 324 19.06 -0.30 0.18
N LEU A 325 18.15 -1.22 -0.18
CA LEU A 325 18.48 -2.66 -0.13
C LEU A 325 19.56 -3.03 -1.14
N SER A 326 19.60 -2.42 -2.33
CA SER A 326 20.67 -2.71 -3.30
C SER A 326 22.07 -2.34 -2.83
N ASP A 327 22.21 -1.37 -1.92
CA ASP A 327 23.51 -1.00 -1.35
C ASP A 327 23.95 -1.92 -0.19
N ARG A 328 22.99 -2.46 0.55
CA ARG A 328 23.25 -3.25 1.77
C ARG A 328 23.15 -4.76 1.58
N ALA A 329 22.61 -5.23 0.46
CA ALA A 329 22.42 -6.64 0.16
C ALA A 329 23.67 -7.27 -0.48
N VAL A 330 23.94 -8.53 -0.15
CA VAL A 330 24.87 -9.36 -0.92
C VAL A 330 24.15 -9.83 -2.16
N LEU A 331 24.65 -9.43 -3.33
CA LEU A 331 24.10 -9.75 -4.64
C LEU A 331 25.01 -10.75 -5.35
N TYR A 332 24.43 -11.53 -6.25
CA TYR A 332 25.22 -12.29 -7.22
C TYR A 332 25.75 -11.33 -8.29
N ASP A 333 26.90 -11.65 -8.88
CA ASP A 333 27.57 -10.73 -9.82
C ASP A 333 26.84 -10.59 -11.17
N GLY A 334 25.93 -11.50 -11.49
CA GLY A 334 25.17 -11.52 -12.74
C GLY A 334 23.93 -10.62 -12.74
N VAL A 335 23.37 -10.43 -13.93
CA VAL A 335 22.07 -9.76 -14.09
C VAL A 335 20.91 -10.77 -13.99
N ALA A 336 19.68 -10.27 -13.96
CA ALA A 336 18.49 -11.13 -13.89
C ALA A 336 18.46 -12.13 -15.06
N GLY A 337 18.49 -13.42 -14.74
CA GLY A 337 18.52 -14.52 -15.72
C GLY A 337 19.86 -15.26 -15.77
N ASP A 338 20.94 -14.68 -15.24
CA ASP A 338 22.26 -15.33 -15.23
C ASP A 338 22.35 -16.45 -14.18
N PRO A 339 23.20 -17.47 -14.41
CA PRO A 339 23.53 -18.48 -13.40
C PRO A 339 24.16 -17.84 -12.16
N LYS A 340 23.70 -18.26 -10.98
CA LYS A 340 24.15 -17.75 -9.67
C LYS A 340 25.46 -18.42 -9.21
N THR A 341 26.54 -18.22 -9.95
CA THR A 341 27.81 -18.93 -9.71
C THR A 341 28.81 -18.14 -8.89
N THR A 342 28.74 -16.80 -8.87
CA THR A 342 29.71 -15.95 -8.17
C THR A 342 29.05 -14.86 -7.33
N ILE A 343 29.70 -14.55 -6.21
CA ILE A 343 29.43 -13.40 -5.34
C ILE A 343 30.76 -12.68 -5.13
N THR A 344 30.84 -11.44 -5.60
CA THR A 344 31.95 -10.55 -5.32
C THR A 344 31.60 -9.69 -4.13
N LEU A 345 32.32 -9.90 -3.02
CA LEU A 345 32.18 -9.05 -1.84
C LEU A 345 32.94 -7.74 -2.08
N ALA A 346 32.21 -6.64 -2.25
CA ALA A 346 32.76 -5.32 -2.53
C ALA A 346 33.61 -4.76 -1.35
N GLY A 347 34.25 -3.61 -1.57
CA GLY A 347 35.11 -2.93 -0.60
C GLY A 347 36.57 -2.89 -1.07
N SER A 348 37.24 -1.73 -0.93
CA SER A 348 38.60 -1.51 -1.44
C SER A 348 39.68 -2.40 -0.81
N GLY A 349 39.39 -3.03 0.34
CA GLY A 349 40.23 -4.04 0.99
C GLY A 349 39.57 -5.42 1.10
N GLY A 350 38.48 -5.66 0.36
CA GLY A 350 37.59 -6.81 0.54
C GLY A 350 36.65 -6.65 1.75
N THR A 351 35.76 -7.64 1.94
CA THR A 351 34.83 -7.70 3.09
C THR A 351 35.20 -8.87 4.00
N THR A 352 35.24 -8.63 5.30
CA THR A 352 35.40 -9.71 6.29
C THR A 352 34.09 -10.48 6.45
N LEU A 353 34.14 -11.81 6.30
CA LEU A 353 33.01 -12.70 6.57
C LEU A 353 33.15 -13.31 7.97
N THR A 354 32.38 -12.82 8.94
CA THR A 354 32.40 -13.27 10.34
C THR A 354 31.23 -14.19 10.66
N ASN A 355 31.27 -14.84 11.83
CA ASN A 355 30.26 -15.80 12.28
C ASN A 355 30.05 -16.99 11.30
N VAL A 356 31.09 -17.34 10.56
CA VAL A 356 31.10 -18.52 9.68
C VAL A 356 31.26 -19.76 10.57
N LYS A 357 30.21 -20.58 10.65
CA LYS A 357 30.26 -21.90 11.30
C LYS A 357 31.37 -22.75 10.65
N ALA A 358 32.05 -23.57 11.44
CA ALA A 358 33.05 -24.50 10.91
C ALA A 358 32.39 -25.42 9.85
N GLY A 359 32.88 -25.34 8.62
CA GLY A 359 32.39 -26.13 7.49
C GLY A 359 32.85 -27.59 7.57
N ALA A 360 32.19 -28.50 6.86
CA ALA A 360 32.71 -29.85 6.73
C ALA A 360 34.08 -29.85 6.02
N VAL A 361 35.05 -30.62 6.52
CA VAL A 361 36.35 -30.82 5.85
C VAL A 361 36.36 -32.20 5.22
N SER A 362 36.08 -32.26 3.91
CA SER A 362 36.08 -33.47 3.11
C SER A 362 36.34 -33.13 1.63
N ALA A 363 36.70 -34.12 0.82
CA ALA A 363 37.01 -33.90 -0.60
C ALA A 363 35.82 -33.37 -1.43
N ALA A 364 34.58 -33.57 -0.96
CA ALA A 364 33.37 -33.14 -1.65
C ALA A 364 32.72 -31.88 -1.02
N SER A 365 33.32 -31.33 0.04
CA SER A 365 32.73 -30.20 0.75
C SER A 365 32.72 -28.94 -0.10
N THR A 366 31.59 -28.26 -0.11
CA THR A 366 31.43 -26.90 -0.66
C THR A 366 31.22 -25.86 0.44
N ASP A 367 31.44 -26.25 1.70
CA ASP A 367 31.30 -25.36 2.84
C ASP A 367 32.52 -24.43 2.96
N ALA A 368 32.29 -23.18 3.39
CA ALA A 368 33.38 -22.30 3.75
C ALA A 368 34.12 -22.83 5.00
N VAL A 369 35.46 -22.82 4.96
CA VAL A 369 36.29 -23.07 6.14
C VAL A 369 36.53 -21.78 6.91
N ASN A 370 36.48 -21.84 8.23
CA ASN A 370 36.75 -20.68 9.07
C ASN A 370 38.16 -20.71 9.68
N GLY A 371 38.56 -19.60 10.32
CA GLY A 371 39.90 -19.46 10.92
C GLY A 371 40.23 -20.51 11.98
N SER A 372 39.25 -21.00 12.75
CA SER A 372 39.49 -22.02 13.78
C SER A 372 39.92 -23.37 13.18
N GLN A 373 39.39 -23.71 12.01
CA GLN A 373 39.73 -24.95 11.31
C GLN A 373 41.14 -24.87 10.72
N LEU A 374 41.48 -23.76 10.05
CA LEU A 374 42.82 -23.54 9.53
C LEU A 374 43.86 -23.50 10.66
N PHE A 375 43.56 -22.80 11.76
CA PHE A 375 44.41 -22.79 12.95
C PHE A 375 44.60 -24.20 13.54
N GLY A 376 43.55 -25.01 13.57
CA GLY A 376 43.62 -26.41 13.98
C GLY A 376 44.59 -27.24 13.13
N VAL A 377 44.56 -27.06 11.81
CA VAL A 377 45.51 -27.68 10.86
C VAL A 377 46.93 -27.20 11.13
N SER A 378 47.16 -25.88 11.23
CA SER A 378 48.49 -25.32 11.54
C SER A 378 49.06 -25.86 12.84
N ARG A 379 48.23 -26.01 13.88
CA ARG A 379 48.64 -26.57 15.18
C ARG A 379 48.99 -28.06 15.09
N SER A 380 48.25 -28.82 14.29
CA SER A 380 48.56 -30.21 14.01
C SER A 380 49.96 -30.34 13.41
N VAL A 381 50.27 -29.53 12.39
CA VAL A 381 51.60 -29.51 11.75
C VAL A 381 52.71 -29.12 12.73
N ALA A 382 52.50 -28.08 13.55
CA ALA A 382 53.45 -27.69 14.59
C ALA A 382 53.72 -28.82 15.60
N THR A 383 52.69 -29.56 15.99
CA THR A 383 52.81 -30.72 16.90
C THR A 383 53.63 -31.84 16.27
N VAL A 384 53.42 -32.11 14.97
CA VAL A 384 54.16 -33.14 14.23
C VAL A 384 55.65 -32.82 14.15
N PHE A 385 56.01 -31.55 13.92
CA PHE A 385 57.41 -31.14 13.95
C PHE A 385 58.01 -31.17 15.37
N GLY A 386 57.23 -30.85 16.40
CA GLY A 386 57.75 -30.81 17.76
C GLY A 386 58.87 -29.77 17.91
N GLY A 387 59.89 -30.03 18.73
CA GLY A 387 61.05 -29.14 18.86
C GLY A 387 60.73 -27.70 19.31
N GLY A 388 59.55 -27.46 19.91
CA GLY A 388 59.07 -26.12 20.25
C GLY A 388 58.35 -25.38 19.12
N ALA A 389 58.11 -26.01 17.97
CA ALA A 389 57.26 -25.45 16.92
C ALA A 389 55.85 -25.16 17.47
N SER A 390 55.27 -24.04 17.03
CA SER A 390 53.95 -23.58 17.48
C SER A 390 53.28 -22.72 16.41
N VAL A 391 52.06 -22.25 16.66
CA VAL A 391 51.33 -21.34 15.76
C VAL A 391 51.24 -19.98 16.42
N ALA A 392 51.68 -18.93 15.71
CA ALA A 392 51.60 -17.55 16.18
C ALA A 392 50.16 -17.01 16.15
N SER A 393 49.93 -15.83 16.73
CA SER A 393 48.61 -15.20 16.80
C SER A 393 48.03 -14.82 15.43
N ASP A 394 48.88 -14.68 14.41
CA ASP A 394 48.50 -14.40 13.02
C ASP A 394 48.29 -15.67 12.18
N GLY A 395 48.44 -16.86 12.78
CA GLY A 395 48.29 -18.16 12.12
C GLY A 395 49.56 -18.69 11.44
N THR A 396 50.67 -17.95 11.46
CA THR A 396 51.96 -18.42 10.93
C THR A 396 52.60 -19.49 11.82
N LEU A 397 53.38 -20.41 11.21
CA LEU A 397 54.13 -21.41 11.97
C LEU A 397 55.42 -20.81 12.52
N ILE A 398 55.63 -20.99 13.83
CA ILE A 398 56.91 -20.75 14.49
C ILE A 398 57.76 -22.01 14.30
N ALA A 399 58.96 -21.84 13.74
CA ALA A 399 59.85 -22.94 13.41
C ALA A 399 60.30 -23.74 14.65
N PRO A 400 60.56 -25.05 14.52
CA PRO A 400 61.14 -25.86 15.60
C PRO A 400 62.58 -25.45 15.93
N SER A 401 63.13 -25.97 17.02
CA SER A 401 64.54 -25.89 17.39
C SER A 401 65.06 -27.27 17.78
N TYR A 402 65.69 -27.95 16.83
CA TYR A 402 66.38 -29.22 17.06
C TYR A 402 67.82 -28.95 17.45
N ARG A 403 68.28 -29.47 18.59
CA ARG A 403 69.68 -29.33 19.03
C ARG A 403 70.49 -30.58 18.66
N VAL A 404 71.51 -30.40 17.84
CA VAL A 404 72.50 -31.45 17.51
C VAL A 404 73.87 -30.89 17.85
N ASP A 405 74.59 -31.55 18.76
CA ASP A 405 75.92 -31.12 19.23
C ASP A 405 75.97 -29.63 19.62
N HIS A 406 75.00 -29.21 20.44
CA HIS A 406 74.83 -27.83 20.92
C HIS A 406 74.47 -26.76 19.87
N VAL A 407 74.40 -27.11 18.57
CA VAL A 407 73.92 -26.23 17.50
C VAL A 407 72.41 -26.41 17.29
N SER A 408 71.68 -25.32 17.12
CA SER A 408 70.23 -25.33 16.89
C SER A 408 69.89 -25.27 15.39
N TYR A 409 69.00 -26.14 14.94
CA TYR A 409 68.48 -26.22 13.58
C TYR A 409 66.98 -26.00 13.57
N ASN A 410 66.49 -25.22 12.61
CA ASN A 410 65.08 -24.80 12.56
C ASN A 410 64.21 -25.61 11.59
N ASN A 411 64.77 -26.68 11.02
CA ASN A 411 64.07 -27.62 10.15
C ASN A 411 64.71 -29.01 10.29
N VAL A 412 63.95 -30.03 9.89
CA VAL A 412 64.34 -31.44 10.07
C VAL A 412 65.51 -31.82 9.17
N GLY A 413 65.55 -31.32 7.93
CA GLY A 413 66.58 -31.67 6.95
C GLY A 413 67.99 -31.31 7.43
N ASP A 414 68.17 -30.07 7.88
CA ASP A 414 69.47 -29.60 8.35
C ASP A 414 69.91 -30.30 9.64
N ALA A 415 68.98 -30.59 10.56
CA ALA A 415 69.26 -31.33 11.78
C ALA A 415 69.76 -32.75 11.48
N ILE A 416 69.12 -33.46 10.55
CA ILE A 416 69.54 -34.81 10.12
C ILE A 416 70.88 -34.74 9.38
N GLY A 417 71.09 -33.74 8.51
CA GLY A 417 72.38 -33.54 7.83
C GLY A 417 73.54 -33.30 8.81
N ALA A 418 73.28 -32.60 9.92
CA ALA A 418 74.27 -32.41 10.99
C ALA A 418 74.60 -33.73 11.72
N VAL A 419 73.60 -34.55 12.03
CA VAL A 419 73.80 -35.89 12.62
C VAL A 419 74.65 -36.77 11.69
N ASP A 420 74.32 -36.79 10.40
CA ASP A 420 75.05 -37.56 9.38
C ASP A 420 76.53 -37.15 9.31
N THR A 421 76.82 -35.85 9.28
CA THR A 421 78.20 -35.33 9.29
C THR A 421 78.98 -35.78 10.53
N LYS A 422 78.36 -35.76 11.71
CA LYS A 422 78.99 -36.18 12.97
C LYS A 422 79.22 -37.69 13.01
N LEU A 423 78.27 -38.48 12.51
CA LEU A 423 78.41 -39.92 12.38
C LEU A 423 79.55 -40.29 11.41
N SER A 424 79.66 -39.59 10.29
CA SER A 424 80.76 -39.74 9.33
C SER A 424 82.13 -39.41 9.94
N SER A 425 82.19 -38.34 10.76
CA SER A 425 83.41 -37.97 11.49
C SER A 425 83.83 -39.05 12.49
N LEU A 426 82.88 -39.57 13.28
CA LEU A 426 83.13 -40.66 14.22
C LEU A 426 83.60 -41.93 13.50
N ASN A 427 82.96 -42.29 12.38
CA ASN A 427 83.36 -43.43 11.56
C ASN A 427 84.80 -43.27 11.06
N SER A 428 85.18 -42.08 10.61
CA SER A 428 86.56 -41.77 10.19
C SER A 428 87.56 -41.93 11.33
N THR A 429 87.23 -41.48 12.54
CA THR A 429 88.07 -41.70 13.73
C THR A 429 88.24 -43.18 14.05
N ILE A 430 87.17 -43.98 14.01
CA ILE A 430 87.22 -45.43 14.27
C ILE A 430 88.08 -46.14 13.23
N VAL A 431 87.92 -45.83 11.94
CA VAL A 431 88.73 -46.41 10.87
C VAL A 431 90.22 -46.13 11.10
N ASN A 432 90.59 -44.92 11.52
CA ASN A 432 91.98 -44.58 11.83
C ASN A 432 92.56 -45.39 13.01
N VAL A 433 91.76 -45.68 14.03
CA VAL A 433 92.19 -46.53 15.15
C VAL A 433 92.42 -47.97 14.70
N VAL A 434 91.48 -48.54 13.94
CA VAL A 434 91.57 -49.93 13.47
C VAL A 434 92.71 -50.11 12.46
N ALA A 435 92.96 -49.11 11.61
CA ALA A 435 94.05 -49.12 10.63
C ALA A 435 95.45 -48.91 11.25
N GLY A 436 95.55 -48.74 12.57
CA GLY A 436 96.83 -48.53 13.25
C GLY A 436 97.42 -47.13 13.06
N ASN A 437 96.65 -46.15 12.59
CA ASN A 437 97.08 -44.76 12.37
C ASN A 437 97.02 -43.92 13.66
N THR A 438 97.30 -44.52 14.83
CA THR A 438 97.39 -43.74 16.07
C THR A 438 98.76 -43.05 16.15
N PRO A 439 98.86 -41.81 16.68
CA PRO A 439 100.12 -41.07 16.66
C PRO A 439 101.31 -41.74 17.35
N TYR A 440 101.06 -42.64 18.31
CA TYR A 440 102.09 -43.18 19.20
C TYR A 440 102.31 -44.69 19.08
N VAL A 441 101.28 -45.46 18.71
CA VAL A 441 101.38 -46.92 18.50
C VAL A 441 100.92 -47.21 17.08
N GLN A 442 101.88 -47.34 16.17
CA GLN A 442 101.62 -47.67 14.78
C GLN A 442 102.00 -49.13 14.53
N VAL A 443 101.00 -49.94 14.18
CA VAL A 443 101.18 -51.35 13.85
C VAL A 443 100.79 -51.54 12.40
N ASN A 444 101.78 -51.50 11.50
CA ASN A 444 101.58 -51.84 10.10
C ASN A 444 101.59 -53.38 9.95
N ALA A 445 100.44 -53.99 10.20
CA ALA A 445 100.26 -55.44 10.26
C ALA A 445 99.58 -55.99 8.99
N SER A 446 100.12 -57.08 8.44
CA SER A 446 99.45 -57.94 7.45
C SER A 446 99.21 -59.37 7.95
N GLY A 447 99.72 -59.72 9.14
CA GLY A 447 99.55 -61.02 9.78
C GLY A 447 98.38 -61.05 10.78
N THR A 448 98.28 -62.14 11.54
CA THR A 448 97.21 -62.32 12.55
C THR A 448 97.32 -61.32 13.71
N VAL A 449 96.21 -61.10 14.43
CA VAL A 449 96.17 -60.20 15.60
C VAL A 449 97.17 -60.64 16.68
N SER A 450 97.66 -59.67 17.47
CA SER A 450 98.49 -59.95 18.65
C SER A 450 97.66 -60.63 19.75
N GLN A 451 98.33 -61.41 20.59
CA GLN A 451 97.73 -62.20 21.67
C GLN A 451 98.43 -61.88 22.99
N ALA A 452 97.79 -61.06 23.81
CA ALA A 452 98.19 -60.80 25.19
C ALA A 452 97.34 -61.68 26.12
N THR A 453 97.70 -62.97 26.25
CA THR A 453 96.91 -63.96 26.99
C THR A 453 97.35 -64.13 28.45
N GLY A 454 98.56 -63.69 28.80
CA GLY A 454 98.99 -63.60 30.19
C GLY A 454 98.25 -62.48 30.93
N ALA A 455 98.01 -62.64 32.23
CA ALA A 455 97.49 -61.55 33.06
C ALA A 455 98.45 -60.35 33.01
N ASP A 456 97.92 -59.13 32.87
CA ASP A 456 98.70 -57.88 32.76
C ASP A 456 99.79 -57.89 31.66
N SER A 457 99.56 -58.66 30.59
CA SER A 457 100.52 -58.77 29.48
C SER A 457 100.29 -57.75 28.37
N ILE A 458 101.34 -57.50 27.58
CA ILE A 458 101.31 -56.55 26.44
C ILE A 458 101.78 -57.28 25.19
N ALA A 459 100.96 -57.30 24.13
CA ALA A 459 101.34 -57.86 22.83
C ALA A 459 101.11 -56.86 21.69
N ILE A 460 102.19 -56.42 21.04
CA ILE A 460 102.17 -55.40 19.97
C ILE A 460 102.90 -55.93 18.74
N GLY A 461 102.19 -55.98 17.59
CA GLY A 461 102.71 -56.50 16.32
C GLY A 461 101.98 -57.76 15.83
N SER A 462 101.98 -58.04 14.52
CA SER A 462 101.34 -59.24 13.97
C SER A 462 101.87 -60.51 14.63
N SER A 463 100.98 -61.38 15.09
CA SER A 463 101.32 -62.65 15.74
C SER A 463 102.22 -62.51 16.99
N ALA A 464 102.35 -61.32 17.59
CA ALA A 464 103.03 -61.15 18.87
C ALA A 464 102.26 -61.90 19.97
N GLN A 465 102.96 -62.62 20.83
CA GLN A 465 102.40 -63.50 21.85
C GLN A 465 103.03 -63.23 23.21
N ALA A 466 102.28 -62.58 24.09
CA ALA A 466 102.66 -62.40 25.49
C ALA A 466 101.82 -63.37 26.34
N ALA A 467 102.32 -64.59 26.48
CA ALA A 467 101.53 -65.73 26.94
C ALA A 467 101.53 -65.92 28.47
N ALA A 468 102.44 -65.25 29.18
CA ALA A 468 102.62 -65.41 30.62
C ALA A 468 102.30 -64.12 31.39
N THR A 469 102.02 -64.24 32.69
CA THR A 469 101.71 -63.12 33.59
C THR A 469 102.80 -62.04 33.55
N ASN A 470 102.41 -60.77 33.43
CA ASN A 470 103.30 -59.60 33.31
C ASN A 470 104.32 -59.69 32.16
N SER A 471 104.08 -60.52 31.14
CA SER A 471 104.98 -60.63 29.99
C SER A 471 104.73 -59.55 28.94
N THR A 472 105.76 -59.20 28.17
CA THR A 472 105.67 -58.20 27.10
C THR A 472 106.25 -58.76 25.81
N ALA A 473 105.48 -58.76 24.73
CA ALA A 473 105.93 -59.16 23.39
C ALA A 473 105.71 -58.02 22.40
N ILE A 474 106.80 -57.44 21.91
CA ILE A 474 106.77 -56.29 20.98
C ILE A 474 107.56 -56.65 19.72
N GLY A 475 106.86 -56.77 18.60
CA GLY A 475 107.41 -57.13 17.30
C GLY A 475 106.64 -58.27 16.63
N GLN A 476 106.70 -58.35 15.30
CA GLN A 476 106.02 -59.41 14.56
C GLN A 476 106.56 -60.78 14.98
N GLY A 477 105.68 -61.67 15.44
CA GLY A 477 106.03 -63.01 15.91
C GLY A 477 106.86 -63.05 17.21
N ALA A 478 107.00 -61.94 17.94
CA ALA A 478 107.66 -61.93 19.24
C ALA A 478 106.89 -62.83 20.23
N SER A 479 107.57 -63.67 21.01
CA SER A 479 106.96 -64.61 21.94
C SER A 479 107.60 -64.52 23.33
N ALA A 480 106.87 -63.96 24.29
CA ALA A 480 107.26 -63.94 25.70
C ALA A 480 106.44 -64.99 26.46
N SER A 481 107.10 -66.08 26.87
CA SER A 481 106.42 -67.30 27.35
C SER A 481 106.61 -67.59 28.84
N ASN A 482 107.41 -66.80 29.56
CA ASN A 482 107.58 -66.91 31.02
C ASN A 482 107.17 -65.60 31.72
N ALA A 483 106.84 -65.70 33.01
CA ALA A 483 106.31 -64.57 33.77
C ALA A 483 107.35 -63.43 33.88
N GLY A 484 106.93 -62.19 33.61
CA GLY A 484 107.79 -61.01 33.66
C GLY A 484 108.83 -60.88 32.54
N ASP A 485 108.84 -61.79 31.55
CA ASP A 485 109.76 -61.73 30.42
C ASP A 485 109.37 -60.64 29.41
N VAL A 486 110.37 -60.15 28.67
CA VAL A 486 110.20 -59.21 27.56
C VAL A 486 110.81 -59.80 26.28
N ALA A 487 109.97 -60.10 25.29
CA ALA A 487 110.41 -60.38 23.92
C ALA A 487 110.37 -59.09 23.10
N LEU A 488 111.53 -58.57 22.72
CA LEU A 488 111.66 -57.29 22.03
C LEU A 488 112.27 -57.48 20.63
N GLY A 489 111.52 -57.13 19.60
CA GLY A 489 111.90 -57.29 18.19
C GLY A 489 111.19 -58.45 17.49
N SER A 490 111.23 -58.45 16.16
CA SER A 490 110.56 -59.45 15.33
C SER A 490 111.11 -60.86 15.58
N GLY A 491 110.24 -61.84 15.83
CA GLY A 491 110.64 -63.23 16.06
C GLY A 491 111.51 -63.45 17.30
N SER A 492 111.59 -62.46 18.20
CA SER A 492 112.29 -62.62 19.47
C SER A 492 111.53 -63.60 20.35
N THR A 493 112.21 -64.57 20.94
CA THR A 493 111.58 -65.56 21.82
C THR A 493 112.28 -65.56 23.17
N THR A 494 111.50 -65.55 24.25
CA THR A 494 112.07 -65.65 25.60
C THR A 494 112.22 -67.11 26.01
N ALA A 495 113.17 -67.35 26.91
CA ALA A 495 113.40 -68.63 27.58
C ALA A 495 113.48 -68.37 29.08
N ALA A 496 113.44 -69.43 29.90
CA ALA A 496 113.58 -69.29 31.34
C ALA A 496 114.87 -68.53 31.69
N ALA A 497 114.77 -67.55 32.61
CA ALA A 497 115.90 -66.73 33.01
C ALA A 497 117.05 -67.59 33.56
N VAL A 498 118.27 -67.36 33.06
CA VAL A 498 119.47 -68.09 33.49
C VAL A 498 120.24 -67.24 34.49
N GLN A 499 120.27 -67.68 35.75
CA GLN A 499 121.07 -67.03 36.80
C GLN A 499 122.56 -67.35 36.62
N THR A 500 123.40 -66.32 36.50
CA THR A 500 124.87 -66.44 36.50
C THR A 500 125.46 -65.70 37.70
N SER A 501 125.77 -66.43 38.77
CA SER A 501 126.29 -65.82 40.02
C SER A 501 127.82 -65.76 40.07
N THR A 502 128.52 -66.50 39.21
CA THR A 502 129.98 -66.57 39.19
C THR A 502 130.52 -66.75 37.77
N MET A 503 131.73 -66.26 37.52
CA MET A 503 132.49 -66.49 36.29
C MET A 503 133.90 -66.97 36.64
N THR A 504 134.41 -68.00 35.98
CA THR A 504 135.80 -68.46 36.17
C THR A 504 136.68 -67.98 35.02
N VAL A 505 137.71 -67.20 35.33
CA VAL A 505 138.72 -66.74 34.37
C VAL A 505 140.09 -67.26 34.83
N ASN A 506 140.78 -68.01 33.96
CA ASN A 506 142.09 -68.62 34.24
C ASN A 506 142.16 -69.37 35.60
N GLY A 507 141.15 -70.18 35.90
CA GLY A 507 141.07 -70.97 37.14
C GLY A 507 140.65 -70.20 38.40
N THR A 508 140.49 -68.87 38.33
CA THR A 508 140.00 -68.06 39.44
C THR A 508 138.51 -67.75 39.26
N THR A 509 137.70 -68.03 40.28
CA THR A 509 136.25 -67.73 40.27
C THR A 509 135.99 -66.34 40.81
N TYR A 510 135.25 -65.54 40.04
CA TYR A 510 134.79 -64.19 40.37
C TYR A 510 133.28 -64.22 40.59
N ALA A 511 132.80 -63.50 41.61
CA ALA A 511 131.36 -63.29 41.80
C ALA A 511 130.83 -62.27 40.79
N VAL A 512 129.60 -62.47 40.31
CA VAL A 512 128.88 -61.56 39.41
C VAL A 512 127.64 -61.03 40.16
N ALA A 513 127.38 -59.72 40.03
CA ALA A 513 126.25 -59.08 40.70
C ALA A 513 124.90 -59.39 40.02
N GLY A 514 123.82 -59.39 40.81
CA GLY A 514 122.43 -59.47 40.33
C GLY A 514 121.74 -60.83 40.54
N THR A 515 120.40 -60.81 40.49
CA THR A 515 119.53 -62.00 40.51
C THR A 515 118.51 -61.91 39.39
N ALA A 516 118.62 -62.77 38.39
CA ALA A 516 117.73 -62.81 37.23
C ALA A 516 116.42 -63.53 37.56
N THR A 517 115.30 -62.79 37.57
CA THR A 517 113.94 -63.34 37.76
C THR A 517 113.18 -63.50 36.44
N SER A 518 113.57 -62.74 35.43
CA SER A 518 113.03 -62.80 34.06
C SER A 518 114.13 -62.43 33.07
N THR A 519 113.86 -62.51 31.78
CA THR A 519 114.80 -62.14 30.72
C THR A 519 114.21 -61.15 29.73
N VAL A 520 115.07 -60.30 29.16
CA VAL A 520 114.76 -59.51 27.96
C VAL A 520 115.43 -60.19 26.78
N SER A 521 114.64 -60.82 25.92
CA SER A 521 115.13 -61.41 24.69
C SER A 521 115.02 -60.43 23.53
N VAL A 522 116.15 -60.11 22.90
CA VAL A 522 116.21 -59.25 21.70
C VAL A 522 116.26 -60.05 20.39
N GLY A 523 116.12 -61.38 20.45
CA GLY A 523 116.21 -62.25 19.28
C GLY A 523 115.80 -63.70 19.60
N SER A 524 116.23 -64.62 18.75
CA SER A 524 116.13 -66.06 19.00
C SER A 524 117.45 -66.72 18.56
N VAL A 525 117.64 -67.99 18.91
CA VAL A 525 118.87 -68.71 18.54
C VAL A 525 119.01 -68.76 17.02
N GLY A 526 120.12 -68.26 16.49
CA GLY A 526 120.38 -68.10 15.05
C GLY A 526 119.78 -66.83 14.42
N ALA A 527 119.08 -66.01 15.20
CA ALA A 527 118.54 -64.71 14.83
C ALA A 527 118.84 -63.66 15.92
N GLU A 528 120.09 -63.67 16.40
CA GLU A 528 120.58 -62.73 17.41
C GLU A 528 120.66 -61.31 16.84
N ARG A 529 120.54 -60.32 17.73
CA ARG A 529 120.66 -58.90 17.38
C ARG A 529 121.81 -58.26 18.12
N THR A 530 122.44 -57.29 17.47
CA THR A 530 123.33 -56.36 18.16
C THR A 530 122.51 -55.38 18.98
N ILE A 531 122.97 -55.11 20.20
CA ILE A 531 122.46 -53.99 21.01
C ILE A 531 123.40 -52.82 20.76
N THR A 532 122.93 -51.84 19.98
CA THR A 532 123.73 -50.68 19.57
C THR A 532 123.29 -49.43 20.31
N ASN A 533 124.16 -48.40 20.31
CA ASN A 533 123.97 -47.15 21.06
C ASN A 533 123.90 -47.34 22.59
N LEU A 534 124.50 -48.42 23.09
CA LEU A 534 124.64 -48.66 24.53
C LEU A 534 125.74 -47.76 25.09
N SER A 535 125.37 -46.84 25.99
CA SER A 535 126.33 -46.05 26.76
C SER A 535 127.23 -46.96 27.62
N ALA A 536 128.41 -46.46 28.01
CA ALA A 536 129.32 -47.25 28.86
C ALA A 536 128.66 -47.52 30.22
N GLY A 537 128.54 -48.80 30.59
CA GLY A 537 127.99 -49.22 31.88
C GLY A 537 128.96 -48.97 33.03
N GLN A 538 128.48 -48.89 34.25
CA GLN A 538 129.40 -48.80 35.39
C GLN A 538 130.21 -50.11 35.54
N VAL A 539 131.51 -50.01 35.77
CA VAL A 539 132.39 -51.16 36.00
C VAL A 539 132.81 -51.16 37.48
N ASN A 540 131.97 -51.76 38.32
CA ASN A 540 132.22 -51.97 39.74
C ASN A 540 131.55 -53.28 40.22
N ALA A 541 131.87 -53.73 41.43
CA ALA A 541 131.46 -55.04 41.95
C ALA A 541 129.94 -55.24 42.11
N THR A 542 129.15 -54.17 42.12
CA THR A 542 127.69 -54.21 42.33
C THR A 542 126.89 -53.86 41.07
N SER A 543 127.56 -53.49 39.98
CA SER A 543 126.90 -53.03 38.75
C SER A 543 126.14 -54.15 38.06
N THR A 544 124.91 -53.86 37.66
CA THR A 544 124.08 -54.70 36.76
C THR A 544 123.87 -54.03 35.40
N ASP A 545 124.70 -53.03 35.07
CA ASP A 545 124.66 -52.35 33.78
C ASP A 545 125.29 -53.25 32.70
N ALA A 546 124.73 -53.23 31.50
CA ALA A 546 125.39 -53.84 30.36
C ALA A 546 126.67 -53.04 29.99
N VAL A 547 127.78 -53.75 29.76
CA VAL A 547 129.02 -53.13 29.27
C VAL A 547 129.01 -53.08 27.75
N ASN A 548 129.53 -52.00 27.18
CA ASN A 548 129.61 -51.85 25.73
C ASN A 548 131.00 -52.28 25.19
N GLY A 549 131.11 -52.35 23.85
CA GLY A 549 132.33 -52.79 23.19
C GLY A 549 133.56 -51.91 23.45
N SER A 550 133.40 -50.60 23.74
CA SER A 550 134.55 -49.73 24.01
C SER A 550 135.18 -50.01 25.37
N GLN A 551 134.40 -50.46 26.35
CA GLN A 551 134.89 -50.87 27.66
C GLN A 551 135.71 -52.16 27.57
N LEU A 552 135.19 -53.17 26.86
CA LEU A 552 135.92 -54.41 26.62
C LEU A 552 137.19 -54.16 25.80
N TYR A 553 137.10 -53.29 24.79
CA TYR A 553 138.26 -52.88 24.01
C TYR A 553 139.33 -52.21 24.88
N ALA A 554 138.94 -51.29 25.76
CA ALA A 554 139.86 -50.64 26.70
C ALA A 554 140.56 -51.65 27.62
N THR A 555 139.83 -52.64 28.15
CA THR A 555 140.43 -53.71 28.96
C THR A 555 141.37 -54.61 28.16
N ASN A 556 141.05 -54.90 26.89
CA ASN A 556 141.91 -55.71 26.03
C ASN A 556 143.19 -54.96 25.64
N GLN A 557 143.11 -53.64 25.44
CA GLN A 557 144.30 -52.79 25.24
C GLN A 557 145.20 -52.81 26.49
N ALA A 558 144.62 -52.70 27.68
CA ALA A 558 145.36 -52.81 28.94
C ALA A 558 146.02 -54.20 29.10
N LEU A 559 145.31 -55.28 28.77
CA LEU A 559 145.85 -56.65 28.81
C LEU A 559 146.97 -56.87 27.80
N SER A 560 146.84 -56.32 26.58
CA SER A 560 147.86 -56.42 25.54
C SER A 560 149.14 -55.67 25.92
N ALA A 561 148.99 -54.50 26.55
CA ALA A 561 150.11 -53.75 27.12
C ALA A 561 150.80 -54.52 28.25
N ALA A 562 150.04 -55.20 29.12
CA ALA A 562 150.60 -56.05 30.16
C ALA A 562 151.36 -57.25 29.57
N ALA A 563 150.81 -57.92 28.56
CA ALA A 563 151.46 -59.03 27.86
C ALA A 563 152.76 -58.58 27.16
N GLY A 564 152.75 -57.42 26.49
CA GLY A 564 153.95 -56.83 25.88
C GLY A 564 155.05 -56.52 26.91
N SER A 565 154.65 -55.99 28.07
CA SER A 565 155.58 -55.71 29.18
C SER A 565 156.23 -57.00 29.72
N ILE A 566 155.46 -58.09 29.85
CA ILE A 566 155.99 -59.41 30.23
C ILE A 566 156.97 -59.94 29.17
N GLY A 567 156.64 -59.81 27.89
CA GLY A 567 157.52 -60.21 26.78
C GLY A 567 158.85 -59.46 26.77
N THR A 568 158.84 -58.13 27.00
CA THR A 568 160.07 -57.34 27.12
C THR A 568 160.89 -57.74 28.35
N ARG A 569 160.24 -57.93 29.51
CA ARG A 569 160.92 -58.42 30.71
C ARG A 569 161.55 -59.78 30.49
N SER A 570 160.92 -60.67 29.71
CA SER A 570 161.51 -61.96 29.36
C SER A 570 162.77 -61.83 28.49
N LYS A 571 162.87 -60.79 27.66
CA LYS A 571 164.06 -60.55 26.80
C LYS A 571 165.22 -59.91 27.54
N THR A 572 164.95 -59.10 28.57
CA THR A 572 165.99 -58.38 29.33
C THR A 572 166.32 -59.05 30.67
N ALA A 573 165.51 -60.00 31.13
CA ALA A 573 165.82 -60.78 32.32
C ALA A 573 166.93 -61.79 32.01
N VAL A 574 167.94 -61.83 32.88
CA VAL A 574 168.85 -62.96 32.95
C VAL A 574 168.06 -64.16 33.46
N GLN A 575 167.97 -65.19 32.63
CA GLN A 575 167.27 -66.44 32.93
C GLN A 575 168.29 -67.55 33.11
N TYR A 576 168.06 -68.42 34.09
CA TYR A 576 168.86 -69.64 34.24
C TYR A 576 168.65 -70.53 33.02
N ASP A 577 169.72 -71.21 32.59
CA ASP A 577 169.59 -72.29 31.62
C ASP A 577 168.67 -73.35 32.20
N THR A 578 167.91 -74.01 31.34
CA THR A 578 167.04 -75.10 31.78
C THR A 578 167.42 -76.39 31.08
N ASP A 579 167.25 -77.51 31.77
CA ASP A 579 167.31 -78.83 31.13
C ASP A 579 166.13 -79.01 30.15
N ALA A 580 166.10 -80.14 29.44
CA ALA A 580 165.04 -80.47 28.49
C ALA A 580 163.64 -80.62 29.15
N SER A 581 163.56 -80.63 30.48
CA SER A 581 162.32 -80.68 31.26
C SER A 581 161.92 -79.31 31.84
N GLY A 582 162.65 -78.24 31.51
CA GLY A 582 162.38 -76.87 31.97
C GLY A 582 162.86 -76.57 33.40
N ASN A 583 163.61 -77.47 34.04
CA ASN A 583 164.18 -77.22 35.37
C ASN A 583 165.45 -76.38 35.26
N LYS A 584 165.62 -75.45 36.20
CA LYS A 584 166.79 -74.56 36.24
C LYS A 584 168.08 -75.37 36.45
N LEU A 585 169.06 -75.15 35.59
CA LEU A 585 170.44 -75.58 35.73
C LEU A 585 171.24 -74.51 36.46
N ASN A 586 172.35 -74.91 37.10
CA ASN A 586 173.33 -73.97 37.68
C ASN A 586 174.25 -73.38 36.60
N SER A 587 173.68 -73.03 35.45
CA SER A 587 174.35 -72.29 34.39
C SER A 587 173.41 -71.21 33.86
N ILE A 588 173.99 -70.15 33.33
CA ILE A 588 173.26 -69.06 32.69
C ILE A 588 173.95 -68.86 31.34
N THR A 589 173.23 -69.12 30.26
CA THR A 589 173.65 -68.77 28.91
C THR A 589 173.16 -67.37 28.63
N LEU A 590 174.09 -66.43 28.68
CA LEU A 590 173.82 -65.05 28.31
C LEU A 590 173.93 -64.92 26.80
N ALA A 591 172.79 -64.81 26.14
CA ALA A 591 172.73 -64.48 24.71
C ALA A 591 172.63 -62.96 24.55
N GLY A 592 173.64 -62.35 23.94
CA GLY A 592 173.64 -60.93 23.60
C GLY A 592 172.84 -60.64 22.33
N GLY A 593 172.75 -59.37 21.94
CA GLY A 593 172.11 -58.97 20.68
C GLY A 593 172.81 -59.51 19.41
N ASP A 594 174.10 -59.88 19.53
CA ASP A 594 174.88 -60.55 18.48
C ASP A 594 175.29 -61.93 19.00
N ALA A 595 174.81 -63.00 18.35
CA ALA A 595 175.03 -64.38 18.76
C ALA A 595 176.49 -64.82 18.67
N ASN A 596 177.33 -64.08 17.93
CA ASN A 596 178.74 -64.40 17.76
C ASN A 596 179.66 -63.52 18.62
N ALA A 597 179.10 -62.61 19.42
CA ALA A 597 179.86 -61.74 20.32
C ALA A 597 179.65 -62.18 21.79
N PRO A 598 180.73 -62.30 22.58
CA PRO A 598 180.60 -62.59 24.02
C PRO A 598 179.85 -61.46 24.74
N VAL A 599 178.90 -61.82 25.60
CA VAL A 599 178.15 -60.84 26.40
C VAL A 599 179.05 -60.28 27.49
N VAL A 600 179.24 -58.95 27.48
CA VAL A 600 180.01 -58.26 28.51
C VAL A 600 179.16 -58.14 29.77
N ILE A 601 179.58 -58.83 30.83
CA ILE A 601 179.00 -58.70 32.16
C ILE A 601 179.89 -57.76 32.97
N SER A 602 179.42 -56.54 33.19
CA SER A 602 180.10 -55.57 34.05
C SER A 602 179.67 -55.76 35.51
N ASN A 603 180.59 -55.49 36.45
CA ASN A 603 180.39 -55.60 37.90
C ASN A 603 180.27 -57.04 38.45
N VAL A 604 180.99 -58.00 37.86
CA VAL A 604 181.26 -59.30 38.49
C VAL A 604 182.54 -59.17 39.31
N ALA A 605 182.44 -59.24 40.64
CA ALA A 605 183.63 -59.31 41.50
C ALA A 605 184.24 -60.72 41.43
N ALA A 606 185.57 -60.79 41.29
CA ALA A 606 186.34 -62.01 41.05
C ALA A 606 186.28 -63.04 42.19
#